data_AF-L8GG09-F1
#
_entry.id   AF-L8GG09-F1
#
_cell.length_a   1.000
_cell.length_b   1.000
_cell.length_c   1.000
_cell.angle_alpha   90.00
_cell.angle_beta   90.00
_cell.angle_gamma   90.00
#
_symmetry.space_group_name_H-M   'P 1'
#
loop_
_entity.id
_entity.type
_entity.pdbx_description
1 polymer ?
#
loop_
_entity_poly.entity_id
_entity_poly.type
_entity_poly.pdbx_seq_one_letter_code
_entity_poly.pdbx_strand_id
1 'polypeptide(L)'
;GGSNDKKHIENNVTNTEWDVIIVGSGLSGLTAAYRLLQANPGLRVLIVDSLDGFGGRTKSIALPQYNAKVSVGGTFSLFEHHDTLNLAAEVGCSPEVPLPITAANLALFSPDLVGLVNTPLGLPLFFELMWKGAKV
;
A
#
# COMPACT_ATOMS: atom_id res chain seq x y z
N GLY A 1 23.91 24.82 28.96
CA GLY A 1 24.63 24.21 27.83
C GLY A 1 24.41 22.73 27.89
N GLY A 2 23.63 22.17 26.98
CA GLY A 2 23.50 20.73 26.79
C GLY A 2 23.88 20.42 25.34
N SER A 3 24.95 19.66 25.12
CA SER A 3 25.34 19.25 23.78
C SER A 3 24.35 18.20 23.29
N ASN A 4 23.67 18.53 22.20
CA ASN A 4 22.90 17.56 21.43
C ASN A 4 23.89 16.84 20.51
N ASP A 5 24.42 15.71 20.98
CA ASP A 5 25.19 14.78 20.14
C ASP A 5 24.25 14.07 19.16
N LYS A 6 23.88 14.78 18.09
CA LYS A 6 23.40 14.14 16.87
C LYS A 6 24.61 13.48 16.23
N LYS A 7 24.78 12.17 16.42
CA LYS A 7 25.74 11.37 15.64
C LYS A 7 25.42 11.57 14.16
N HIS A 8 26.23 12.36 13.47
CA HIS A 8 26.25 12.35 12.01
C HIS A 8 26.73 10.97 11.58
N ILE A 9 25.80 10.16 11.08
CA ILE A 9 26.16 8.96 10.33
C ILE A 9 26.79 9.47 9.03
N GLU A 10 28.10 9.34 8.90
CA GLU A 10 28.81 9.58 7.65
C GLU A 10 28.36 8.52 6.64
N ASN A 11 27.38 8.86 5.82
CA ASN A 11 26.92 8.04 4.72
C ASN A 11 27.97 8.11 3.60
N ASN A 12 28.76 7.05 3.45
CA ASN A 12 29.75 6.82 2.36
C ASN A 12 29.14 6.74 0.94
N VAL A 13 27.96 7.34 0.71
CA VAL A 13 27.18 7.27 -0.53
C VAL A 13 27.66 8.28 -1.58
N THR A 14 28.46 9.27 -1.17
CA THR A 14 28.78 10.46 -1.97
C THR A 14 29.87 10.27 -3.04
N ASN A 15 30.42 9.07 -3.19
CA ASN A 15 31.49 8.80 -4.17
C ASN A 15 31.24 7.55 -5.03
N THR A 16 30.00 7.09 -5.09
CA THR A 16 29.56 5.98 -5.93
C THR A 16 28.80 6.54 -7.13
N GLU A 17 29.15 6.12 -8.34
CA GLU A 17 28.33 6.41 -9.52
C GLU A 17 27.05 5.55 -9.51
N TRP A 18 25.93 6.17 -9.88
CA TRP A 18 24.62 5.53 -9.96
C TRP A 18 24.02 5.76 -11.34
N ASP A 19 23.36 4.76 -11.91
CA ASP A 19 22.74 4.87 -13.22
C ASP A 19 21.39 5.60 -13.12
N VAL A 20 20.67 5.39 -12.01
CA VAL A 20 19.39 6.05 -11.72
C VAL A 20 19.32 6.44 -10.25
N ILE A 21 18.87 7.67 -9.99
CA ILE A 21 18.55 8.16 -8.64
C ILE A 21 17.04 8.42 -8.56
N ILE A 22 16.38 7.82 -7.57
CA ILE A 22 14.95 7.98 -7.31
C ILE A 22 14.79 8.75 -6.00
N VAL A 23 14.05 9.86 -6.06
CA VAL A 23 13.74 10.68 -4.91
C VAL A 23 12.35 10.32 -4.39
N GLY A 24 12.31 9.72 -3.20
CA GLY A 24 11.11 9.23 -2.53
C GLY A 24 11.03 7.70 -2.51
N SER A 25 10.89 7.12 -1.32
CA SER A 25 10.80 5.70 -1.03
C SER A 25 9.35 5.23 -0.78
N GLY A 26 8.37 5.99 -1.27
CA GLY A 26 6.96 5.60 -1.30
C GLY A 26 6.66 4.51 -2.34
N LEU A 27 5.39 4.08 -2.41
CA LEU A 27 4.96 3.06 -3.38
C LEU A 27 5.39 3.36 -4.82
N SER A 28 5.26 4.61 -5.29
CA SER A 28 5.66 4.98 -6.65
C SER A 28 7.16 4.83 -6.89
N GLY A 29 8.00 5.32 -5.98
CA GLY A 29 9.47 5.25 -6.11
C GLY A 29 9.99 3.81 -6.01
N LEU A 30 9.44 3.03 -5.09
CA LEU A 30 9.74 1.60 -4.97
C LEU A 30 9.28 0.82 -6.21
N THR A 31 8.10 1.13 -6.75
CA THR A 31 7.60 0.51 -7.99
C THR A 31 8.49 0.87 -9.18
N ALA A 32 8.93 2.13 -9.30
CA ALA A 32 9.84 2.55 -10.35
C ALA A 32 11.18 1.80 -10.25
N ALA A 33 11.77 1.70 -9.06
CA ALA A 33 12.99 0.94 -8.83
C ALA A 33 12.82 -0.54 -9.21
N TYR A 34 11.71 -1.15 -8.78
CA TYR A 34 11.38 -2.53 -9.07
C TYR A 34 11.28 -2.79 -10.59
N ARG A 35 10.56 -1.94 -11.33
CA ARG A 35 10.43 -2.07 -12.79
C ARG A 35 11.73 -1.83 -13.54
N LEU A 36 12.56 -0.87 -13.09
CA LEU A 36 13.88 -0.63 -13.68
C LEU A 36 14.79 -1.85 -13.52
N LEU A 37 14.84 -2.43 -12.33
CA LEU A 37 15.66 -3.61 -12.04
C LEU A 37 15.15 -4.87 -12.73
N GLN A 38 13.84 -4.99 -12.96
CA GLN A 38 13.30 -6.06 -13.80
C GLN A 38 13.73 -5.92 -15.26
N ALA A 39 13.68 -4.70 -15.81
CA ALA A 39 14.05 -4.44 -17.19
C ALA A 39 15.56 -4.59 -17.42
N ASN A 40 16.37 -4.18 -16.44
CA ASN A 40 17.81 -4.34 -16.46
C ASN A 40 18.36 -4.58 -15.04
N PRO A 41 18.63 -5.85 -14.67
CA PRO A 41 19.17 -6.19 -13.36
C PRO A 41 20.58 -5.63 -13.08
N GLY A 42 21.28 -5.15 -14.10
CA GLY A 42 22.61 -4.55 -13.97
C GLY A 42 22.62 -3.08 -13.53
N LEU A 43 21.46 -2.42 -13.47
CA LEU A 43 21.38 -1.01 -13.07
C LEU A 43 21.71 -0.82 -11.59
N ARG A 44 22.57 0.16 -11.29
CA ARG A 44 22.79 0.67 -9.95
C ARG A 44 21.76 1.76 -9.66
N VAL A 45 20.72 1.41 -8.91
CA VAL A 45 19.63 2.32 -8.53
C VAL A 45 19.82 2.78 -7.08
N LEU A 46 19.87 4.11 -6.88
CA LEU A 46 19.86 4.72 -5.55
C LEU A 46 18.47 5.29 -5.26
N ILE A 47 17.90 4.94 -4.09
CA ILE A 47 16.68 5.56 -3.58
C ILE A 47 17.06 6.46 -2.41
N VAL A 48 16.63 7.72 -2.46
CA VAL A 48 16.81 8.68 -1.37
C VAL A 48 15.45 9.14 -0.85
N ASP A 49 15.30 9.21 0.47
CA ASP A 49 14.10 9.76 1.11
C ASP A 49 14.51 10.65 2.29
N SER A 50 13.63 11.61 2.61
CA SER A 50 13.71 12.46 3.80
C SER A 50 13.26 11.76 5.07
N LEU A 51 12.46 10.69 4.95
CA LEU A 51 11.88 9.95 6.07
C LEU A 51 12.74 8.74 6.44
N ASP A 52 12.70 8.40 7.73
CA ASP A 52 13.26 7.14 8.22
C ASP A 52 12.35 5.96 7.79
N GLY A 53 12.83 5.21 6.79
CA GLY A 53 12.22 3.97 6.32
C GLY A 53 11.60 4.04 4.93
N PHE A 54 10.79 3.03 4.61
CA PHE A 54 10.14 2.82 3.32
C PHE A 54 8.62 2.95 3.40
N GLY A 55 7.98 3.22 2.26
CA GLY A 55 6.52 3.24 2.11
C GLY A 55 5.88 4.63 2.16
N GLY A 56 6.62 5.67 2.59
CA GLY A 56 6.10 7.03 2.64
C GLY A 56 4.79 7.13 3.42
N ARG A 57 3.69 7.46 2.74
CA ARG A 57 2.35 7.59 3.35
C ARG A 57 1.65 6.25 3.63
N THR A 58 2.11 5.14 3.07
CA THR A 58 1.50 3.81 3.28
C THR A 58 2.16 3.10 4.46
N LYS A 59 2.08 3.71 5.64
CA LYS A 59 2.74 3.20 6.85
C LYS A 59 1.76 2.38 7.70
N SER A 60 2.24 1.24 8.18
CA SER A 60 1.57 0.45 9.22
C SER A 60 2.28 0.62 10.54
N ILE A 61 1.54 0.93 11.60
CA ILE A 61 2.05 0.96 12.97
C ILE A 61 1.65 -0.33 13.69
N ALA A 62 2.55 -0.84 14.54
CA ALA A 62 2.21 -1.93 15.44
C ALA A 62 1.47 -1.39 16.66
N LEU A 63 0.47 -2.14 17.11
CA LEU A 63 -0.25 -1.92 18.37
C LEU A 63 -0.01 -3.17 19.23
N PRO A 64 1.11 -3.23 19.99
CA PRO A 64 1.52 -4.44 20.71
C PRO A 64 0.47 -4.95 21.70
N GLN A 65 -0.23 -4.02 22.37
CA GLN A 65 -1.28 -4.35 23.34
C GLN A 65 -2.48 -5.09 22.72
N TYR A 66 -2.65 -5.00 21.40
CA TYR A 66 -3.71 -5.68 20.65
C TYR A 66 -3.18 -6.79 19.74
N ASN A 67 -1.87 -7.07 19.77
CA ASN A 67 -1.19 -7.96 18.82
C ASN A 67 -1.59 -7.68 17.36
N ALA A 68 -1.73 -6.40 17.01
CA ALA A 68 -2.28 -5.95 15.74
C ALA A 68 -1.37 -4.94 15.04
N LYS A 69 -1.59 -4.76 13.73
CA LYS A 69 -1.02 -3.67 12.94
C LYS A 69 -2.15 -2.86 12.31
N VAL A 70 -1.99 -1.54 12.26
CA VAL A 70 -2.97 -0.62 11.67
C VAL A 70 -2.28 0.22 10.60
N SER A 71 -2.92 0.33 9.43
CA SER A 71 -2.53 1.31 8.41
C SER A 71 -2.94 2.70 8.87
N VAL A 72 -1.99 3.63 8.97
CA VAL A 72 -2.23 5.03 9.39
C VAL A 72 -2.23 6.02 8.24
N GLY A 73 -2.35 5.53 7.00
CA GLY A 73 -2.43 6.43 5.85
C GLY A 73 -2.82 5.80 4.53
N GLY A 74 -2.39 4.56 4.25
CA GLY A 74 -2.66 3.93 2.96
C GLY A 74 -4.14 3.95 2.56
N THR A 75 -4.41 4.28 1.30
CA THR A 75 -5.76 4.21 0.71
C THR A 75 -6.23 2.75 0.61
N PHE A 76 -7.54 2.53 0.66
CA PHE A 76 -8.11 1.23 0.29
C PHE A 76 -7.85 0.92 -1.19
N SER A 77 -7.27 -0.24 -1.48
CA SER A 77 -7.20 -0.76 -2.84
C SER A 77 -8.50 -1.52 -3.13
N LEU A 78 -9.32 -0.95 -4.02
CA LEU A 78 -10.56 -1.58 -4.47
C LEU A 78 -10.29 -2.45 -5.71
N PHE A 79 -11.29 -3.26 -6.08
CA PHE A 79 -11.21 -4.23 -7.17
C PHE A 79 -10.74 -3.62 -8.51
N GLU A 80 -11.02 -2.33 -8.74
CA GLU A 80 -10.65 -1.65 -9.98
C GLU A 80 -9.22 -1.08 -9.99
N HIS A 81 -8.50 -1.12 -8.86
CA HIS A 81 -7.10 -0.69 -8.80
C HIS A 81 -6.18 -1.81 -9.31
N HIS A 82 -6.43 -2.26 -10.54
CA HIS A 82 -5.78 -3.40 -11.18
C HIS A 82 -4.26 -3.35 -11.08
N ASP A 83 -3.64 -2.21 -11.39
CA ASP A 83 -2.18 -2.07 -11.33
C ASP A 83 -1.61 -2.28 -9.93
N THR A 84 -2.31 -1.79 -8.90
CA THR A 84 -1.89 -1.96 -7.51
C THR A 84 -2.09 -3.40 -7.05
N LEU A 85 -3.20 -4.03 -7.41
CA LEU A 85 -3.50 -5.42 -7.06
C LEU A 85 -2.57 -6.40 -7.79
N ASN A 86 -2.29 -6.18 -9.06
CA ASN A 86 -1.36 -6.98 -9.86
C ASN A 86 0.07 -6.85 -9.32
N LEU A 87 0.52 -5.63 -9.03
CA LEU A 87 1.82 -5.42 -8.42
C LEU A 87 1.90 -6.11 -7.05
N ALA A 88 0.85 -6.01 -6.22
CA ALA A 88 0.80 -6.69 -4.93
C ALA A 88 0.91 -8.21 -5.08
N ALA A 89 0.22 -8.81 -6.05
CA ALA A 89 0.33 -10.23 -6.35
C ALA A 89 1.73 -10.62 -6.83
N GLU A 90 2.33 -9.81 -7.70
CA GLU A 90 3.67 -10.03 -8.26
C GLU A 90 4.76 -10.04 -7.18
N VAL A 91 4.65 -9.18 -6.17
CA VAL A 91 5.60 -9.10 -5.05
C VAL A 91 5.20 -9.99 -3.86
N GLY A 92 4.21 -10.87 -4.02
CA GLY A 92 3.76 -11.79 -2.97
C GLY A 92 3.10 -11.12 -1.76
N CYS A 93 2.55 -9.92 -1.95
CA CYS A 93 1.86 -9.12 -0.94
C CYS A 93 0.36 -8.97 -1.26
N SER A 94 -0.22 -9.90 -2.01
CA SER A 94 -1.67 -9.92 -2.26
C SER A 94 -2.42 -10.06 -0.93
N PRO A 95 -3.63 -9.46 -0.81
CA PRO A 95 -4.46 -9.67 0.37
C PRO A 95 -4.79 -11.16 0.49
N GLU A 96 -4.24 -11.81 1.51
CA GLU A 96 -4.47 -13.25 1.79
C GLU A 96 -5.95 -13.54 2.09
N VAL A 97 -6.69 -12.53 2.56
CA VAL A 97 -8.11 -12.62 2.86
C VAL A 97 -8.80 -11.36 2.31
N PRO A 98 -9.67 -11.47 1.29
CA PRO A 98 -10.59 -10.38 0.96
C PRO A 98 -11.42 -10.08 2.20
N LEU A 99 -11.56 -8.81 2.60
CA LEU A 99 -12.43 -8.46 3.71
C LEU A 99 -13.84 -8.99 3.41
N PRO A 100 -14.37 -9.96 4.19
CA PRO A 100 -15.71 -10.44 3.94
C PRO A 100 -16.68 -9.28 4.19
N ILE A 101 -17.55 -9.00 3.21
CA ILE A 101 -18.66 -8.07 3.40
C ILE A 101 -19.65 -8.78 4.32
N THR A 102 -19.51 -8.55 5.62
CA THR A 102 -20.47 -8.97 6.64
C THR A 102 -21.48 -7.85 6.88
N ALA A 103 -22.67 -8.19 7.38
CA ALA A 103 -23.65 -7.19 7.80
C ALA A 103 -23.07 -6.21 8.83
N ALA A 104 -22.15 -6.66 9.69
CA ALA A 104 -21.45 -5.83 10.66
C ALA A 104 -20.47 -4.83 10.01
N ASN A 105 -19.69 -5.27 9.02
CA ASN A 105 -18.79 -4.39 8.28
C ASN A 105 -19.58 -3.39 7.43
N LEU A 106 -20.68 -3.83 6.81
CA LEU A 106 -21.54 -2.96 6.00
C LEU A 106 -22.26 -1.91 6.84
N ALA A 107 -22.70 -2.26 8.06
CA ALA A 107 -23.30 -1.32 9.00
C ALA A 107 -22.37 -0.15 9.38
N LEU A 108 -21.05 -0.40 9.38
CA LEU A 108 -20.05 0.61 9.69
C LEU A 108 -19.89 1.64 8.56
N PHE A 109 -20.06 1.23 7.29
CA PHE A 109 -19.94 2.10 6.12
C PHE A 109 -21.25 2.80 5.76
N SER A 110 -22.38 2.11 5.93
CA SER A 110 -23.70 2.66 5.65
C SER A 110 -24.78 1.90 6.44
N PRO A 111 -25.18 2.39 7.63
CA PRO A 111 -26.22 1.78 8.45
C PRO A 111 -27.54 1.53 7.69
N ASP A 112 -27.87 2.44 6.76
CA ASP A 112 -29.10 2.37 5.96
C ASP A 112 -29.11 1.24 4.93
N LEU A 113 -27.94 0.66 4.60
CA LEU A 113 -27.81 -0.43 3.64
C LEU A 113 -27.84 -1.83 4.28
N VAL A 114 -27.81 -1.91 5.62
CA VAL A 114 -27.83 -3.19 6.36
C VAL A 114 -29.10 -3.99 6.07
N GLY A 115 -30.24 -3.30 5.90
CA GLY A 115 -31.51 -3.93 5.58
C GLY A 115 -31.56 -4.64 4.22
N LEU A 116 -30.68 -4.27 3.28
CA LEU A 116 -30.65 -4.80 1.92
C LEU A 116 -29.89 -6.13 1.80
N VAL A 117 -29.02 -6.45 2.76
CA VAL A 117 -28.29 -7.74 2.83
C VAL A 117 -29.24 -8.91 3.06
N ASN A 118 -30.36 -8.67 3.76
CA ASN A 118 -31.34 -9.69 4.14
C ASN A 118 -32.58 -9.72 3.22
N THR A 119 -32.58 -8.98 2.11
CA THR A 119 -33.68 -9.03 1.14
C THR A 119 -33.54 -10.24 0.21
N PRO A 120 -34.65 -10.79 -0.34
CA PRO A 120 -34.61 -11.93 -1.27
C PRO A 120 -33.76 -11.69 -2.53
N LEU A 121 -33.45 -10.43 -2.85
CA LEU A 121 -32.59 -10.06 -3.97
C LEU A 121 -31.09 -10.04 -3.63
N GLY A 122 -30.71 -9.91 -2.34
CA GLY A 122 -29.31 -9.97 -1.86
C GLY A 122 -28.34 -8.99 -2.52
N LEU A 123 -27.80 -8.03 -1.75
CA LEU A 123 -27.05 -6.85 -2.23
C LEU A 123 -27.84 -5.96 -3.22
N PRO A 124 -27.92 -4.64 -2.96
CA PRO A 124 -28.61 -3.73 -3.87
C PRO A 124 -27.85 -3.62 -5.19
N LEU A 125 -28.60 -3.46 -6.28
CA LEU A 125 -28.23 -3.18 -7.68
C LEU A 125 -26.90 -2.42 -7.88
N PHE A 126 -26.53 -1.52 -6.97
CA PHE A 126 -25.23 -0.84 -6.90
C PHE A 126 -24.01 -1.79 -6.95
N PHE A 127 -24.01 -2.90 -6.20
CA PHE A 127 -22.91 -3.88 -6.22
C PHE A 127 -22.97 -4.82 -7.44
N GLU A 128 -24.16 -5.14 -7.96
CA GLU A 128 -24.29 -5.83 -9.25
C GLU A 128 -23.74 -4.97 -10.42
N LEU A 129 -23.97 -3.65 -10.38
CA LEU A 129 -23.49 -2.71 -11.39
C LEU A 129 -21.96 -2.56 -11.34
N MET A 130 -21.37 -2.53 -10.14
CA MET A 130 -19.90 -2.58 -9.96
C MET A 130 -19.32 -3.90 -10.49
N TRP A 131 -19.97 -5.04 -10.24
CA TRP A 131 -19.49 -6.35 -10.69
C TRP A 131 -19.66 -6.58 -12.21
N LYS A 132 -20.71 -6.04 -12.83
CA LYS A 132 -20.90 -6.07 -14.30
C LYS A 132 -19.91 -5.16 -15.05
N GLY A 133 -19.21 -4.26 -14.37
CA GLY A 133 -18.09 -3.49 -14.91
C GLY A 133 -16.78 -4.29 -15.05
N ALA A 134 -16.65 -5.44 -14.36
CA ALA A 134 -15.49 -6.33 -14.40
C ALA A 134 -15.64 -7.44 -15.47
N LYS A 135 -16.21 -7.11 -16.64
CA LYS A 135 -16.05 -7.93 -17.84
C LYS A 135 -14.83 -7.42 -18.61
N VAL A 136 -13.69 -8.08 -18.36
CA VAL A 136 -12.68 -8.29 -19.40
C VAL A 136 -13.07 -9.56 -20.16
#